data_AF-A0A060SGW2-F1
#
_entry.id   AF-A0A060SGW2-F1
#
_cell.length_a   1.000
_cell.length_b   1.000
_cell.length_c   1.000
_cell.angle_alpha   90.00
_cell.angle_beta   90.00
_cell.angle_gamma   90.00
#
_symmetry.space_group_name_H-M   'P 1'
#
loop_
_entity.id
_entity.type
_entity.pdbx_description
1 polymer ?
#
loop_
_entity_poly.entity_id
_entity_poly.type
_entity_poly.pdbx_seq_one_letter_code
_entity_poly.pdbx_strand_id
1 'polypeptide(L)'
;MVFVTNQEKLSSSIMQQIMTTVRESPELREVLGEAIRPEPVWWMNGDPWISGAIHIPGGNIDLSFRVKGHKGAGTLYFTSIRREKGQPFEILRFKVIADDGREVNINPTRPS
;
A
#
# COMPACT_ATOMS: atom_id res chain seq x y z
N MET A 1 -9.44 -16.34 -13.71
CA MET A 1 -8.35 -16.91 -12.89
C MET A 1 -7.53 -15.74 -12.35
N VAL A 2 -7.87 -15.22 -11.16
CA VAL A 2 -7.17 -14.06 -10.57
C VAL A 2 -6.99 -14.33 -9.08
N PHE A 3 -6.11 -15.28 -8.77
CA PHE A 3 -5.67 -15.53 -7.40
C PHE A 3 -4.15 -15.47 -7.41
N VAL A 4 -3.62 -14.24 -7.43
CA VAL A 4 -2.23 -14.01 -7.07
C VAL A 4 -2.12 -14.36 -5.59
N THR A 5 -1.24 -15.29 -5.25
CA THR A 5 -1.04 -15.72 -3.85
C THR A 5 -0.44 -14.55 -3.05
N ASN A 6 -0.61 -14.56 -1.71
CA ASN A 6 -0.10 -13.46 -0.88
C ASN A 6 1.42 -13.23 -1.07
N GLN A 7 2.20 -14.30 -1.23
CA GLN A 7 3.64 -14.20 -1.48
C GLN A 7 3.97 -13.47 -2.79
N GLU A 8 3.25 -13.75 -3.87
CA GLU A 8 3.44 -13.06 -5.15
C GLU A 8 3.09 -11.57 -5.05
N LYS A 9 2.10 -11.20 -4.22
CA LYS A 9 1.80 -9.78 -3.96
C LYS A 9 2.96 -9.11 -3.23
N LEU A 10 3.55 -9.78 -2.23
CA LEU A 10 4.65 -9.25 -1.44
C LEU A 10 5.94 -9.08 -2.25
N SER A 11 6.21 -9.97 -3.19
CA SER A 11 7.37 -9.89 -4.07
C SER A 11 7.18 -8.94 -5.27
N SER A 12 5.99 -8.37 -5.44
CA SER A 12 5.69 -7.52 -6.59
C SER A 12 6.46 -6.18 -6.57
N SER A 13 6.80 -5.68 -7.76
CA SER A 13 7.40 -4.35 -7.93
C SER A 13 6.50 -3.23 -7.41
N ILE A 14 5.18 -3.40 -7.51
CA ILE A 14 4.17 -2.50 -6.98
C ILE A 14 4.31 -2.36 -5.46
N MET A 15 4.45 -3.48 -4.74
CA MET A 15 4.64 -3.47 -3.29
C MET A 15 5.91 -2.71 -2.88
N GLN A 16 7.02 -2.94 -3.60
CA GLN A 16 8.28 -2.23 -3.36
C GLN A 16 8.13 -0.72 -3.58
N GLN A 17 7.43 -0.31 -4.64
CA GLN A 17 7.18 1.09 -4.94
C GLN A 17 6.30 1.75 -3.86
N ILE A 18 5.19 1.11 -3.47
CA ILE A 18 4.32 1.58 -2.39
C ILE A 18 5.13 1.78 -1.11
N MET A 19 5.94 0.79 -0.71
CA MET A 19 6.72 0.87 0.52
C MET A 19 7.82 1.93 0.47
N THR A 20 8.38 2.21 -0.71
CA THR A 20 9.36 3.28 -0.89
C THR A 20 8.69 4.64 -0.64
N THR A 21 7.55 4.90 -1.32
CA THR A 21 6.80 6.16 -1.14
C THR A 21 6.29 6.36 0.27
N VAL A 22 5.80 5.30 0.92
CA VAL A 22 5.38 5.33 2.34
C VAL A 22 6.53 5.73 3.25
N ARG A 23 7.72 5.17 3.03
CA ARG A 23 8.90 5.50 3.86
C ARG A 23 9.37 6.93 3.63
N GLU A 24 9.17 7.51 2.46
CA GLU A 24 9.59 8.87 2.12
C GLU A 24 8.60 9.95 2.60
N SER A 25 7.34 9.59 2.86
CA SER A 25 6.30 10.54 3.32
C SER A 25 6.62 11.11 4.72
N PRO A 26 6.85 12.43 4.85
CA PRO A 26 7.08 13.08 6.14
C PRO A 26 5.85 13.01 7.05
N GLU A 27 4.67 13.25 6.50
CA GLU A 27 3.39 13.21 7.23
C GLU A 27 3.14 11.83 7.86
N LEU A 28 3.43 10.75 7.13
CA LEU A 28 3.35 9.41 7.70
C LEU A 28 4.35 9.17 8.82
N ARG A 29 5.56 9.73 8.71
CA ARG A 29 6.57 9.60 9.77
C ARG A 29 6.16 10.34 11.05
N GLU A 30 5.41 11.44 10.93
CA GLU A 30 4.85 12.13 12.09
C GLU A 30 3.78 11.28 12.80
N VAL A 31 2.95 10.58 12.02
CA VAL A 31 1.84 9.78 12.53
C VAL A 31 2.30 8.41 13.06
N LEU A 32 3.01 7.63 12.24
CA LEU A 32 3.40 6.24 12.54
C LEU A 32 4.85 6.10 13.03
N GLY A 33 5.68 7.13 12.86
CA GLY A 33 7.11 7.09 13.15
C GLY A 33 7.96 6.65 11.96
N GLU A 34 9.24 6.45 12.25
CA GLU A 34 10.24 5.87 11.36
C GLU A 34 10.13 4.34 11.26
N ALA A 35 10.89 3.78 10.31
CA ALA A 35 10.97 2.34 10.04
C ALA A 35 9.60 1.69 9.76
N ILE A 36 8.73 2.40 9.02
CA ILE A 36 7.41 1.90 8.61
C ILE A 36 7.60 0.65 7.73
N ARG A 37 6.98 -0.45 8.16
CA ARG A 37 7.05 -1.76 7.52
C ARG A 37 5.67 -2.44 7.55
N PRO A 38 5.39 -3.39 6.63
CA PRO A 38 4.19 -4.19 6.72
C PRO A 38 4.09 -4.89 8.08
N GLU A 39 2.91 -4.92 8.68
CA GLU A 39 2.70 -5.54 9.99
C GLU A 39 2.62 -7.07 9.83
N PRO A 40 3.47 -7.84 10.53
CA PRO A 40 3.45 -9.30 10.48
C PRO A 40 2.15 -9.84 11.10
N VAL A 41 1.58 -10.92 10.55
CA VAL A 41 0.46 -11.62 11.18
C VAL A 41 0.88 -13.00 11.71
N TRP A 42 0.45 -13.32 12.95
CA TRP A 42 0.87 -14.52 13.68
C TRP A 42 0.47 -15.83 12.99
N TRP A 43 -0.66 -15.84 12.30
CA TRP A 43 -1.21 -17.01 11.60
C TRP A 43 -0.58 -17.26 10.23
N MET A 44 0.38 -16.42 9.80
CA MET A 44 1.14 -16.58 8.55
C MET A 44 2.65 -16.60 8.78
N ASN A 45 3.11 -17.20 9.89
CA ASN A 45 4.55 -17.26 10.22
C ASN A 45 5.24 -15.88 10.25
N GLY A 46 4.49 -14.81 10.55
CA GLY A 46 5.00 -13.44 10.55
C GLY A 46 5.02 -12.75 9.19
N ASP A 47 4.54 -13.39 8.12
CA ASP A 47 4.32 -12.67 6.87
C ASP A 47 3.14 -11.69 7.02
N PRO A 48 3.21 -10.50 6.40
CA PRO A 48 2.08 -9.58 6.36
C PRO A 48 0.97 -10.10 5.42
N TRP A 49 -0.29 -9.81 5.77
CA TRP A 49 -1.44 -10.14 4.93
C TRP A 49 -1.80 -8.98 4.00
N ILE A 50 -1.88 -9.27 2.70
CA ILE A 50 -2.29 -8.32 1.65
C ILE A 50 -3.69 -8.70 1.15
N SER A 51 -4.67 -7.87 1.52
CA SER A 51 -6.03 -7.95 1.02
C SER A 51 -6.14 -7.30 -0.36
N GLY A 52 -7.06 -7.79 -1.19
CA GLY A 52 -7.31 -7.28 -2.54
C GLY A 52 -6.54 -8.00 -3.64
N ALA A 53 -6.39 -7.37 -4.80
CA ALA A 53 -5.84 -7.98 -6.01
C ALA A 53 -4.85 -7.06 -6.73
N ILE A 54 -3.83 -7.69 -7.33
CA ILE A 54 -2.87 -7.04 -8.22
C ILE A 54 -3.05 -7.66 -9.60
N HIS A 55 -3.65 -6.94 -10.54
CA HIS A 55 -3.85 -7.40 -11.91
C HIS A 55 -3.15 -6.45 -12.90
N ILE A 56 -1.82 -6.58 -12.99
CA ILE A 56 -0.96 -5.74 -13.84
C ILE A 56 -1.35 -5.84 -15.33
N PRO A 57 -1.56 -7.04 -15.93
CA PRO A 57 -1.95 -7.13 -17.34
C PRO A 57 -3.28 -6.43 -17.65
N GLY A 58 -4.29 -6.62 -16.79
CA GLY A 58 -5.59 -5.97 -16.89
C GLY A 58 -5.62 -4.52 -16.43
N GLY A 59 -4.52 -3.99 -15.90
CA GLY A 59 -4.41 -2.59 -15.51
C GLY A 59 -5.24 -2.22 -14.28
N ASN A 60 -5.55 -3.14 -13.37
CA ASN A 60 -6.29 -2.83 -12.14
C ASN A 60 -5.54 -3.37 -10.93
N ILE A 61 -5.28 -2.49 -9.97
CA ILE A 61 -4.64 -2.80 -8.70
C ILE A 61 -5.52 -2.19 -7.62
N ASP A 62 -6.06 -3.01 -6.74
CA ASP A 62 -6.76 -2.55 -5.54
C ASP A 62 -6.35 -3.45 -4.38
N LEU A 63 -5.61 -2.89 -3.42
CA LEU A 63 -5.06 -3.64 -2.31
C LEU A 63 -5.07 -2.82 -1.02
N SER A 64 -5.06 -3.55 0.09
CA SER A 64 -4.87 -2.97 1.41
C SER A 64 -4.09 -3.91 2.31
N PHE A 65 -3.29 -3.34 3.19
CA PHE A 65 -2.51 -4.10 4.16
C PHE A 65 -2.13 -3.26 5.37
N ARG A 66 -1.79 -3.95 6.45
CA ARG A 66 -1.36 -3.33 7.70
C ARG A 66 0.08 -2.84 7.60
N VAL A 67 0.32 -1.64 8.10
CA VAL A 67 1.65 -1.05 8.24
C VAL A 67 1.88 -0.63 9.68
N LYS A 68 3.12 -0.75 10.13
CA LYS A 68 3.55 -0.43 11.49
C LYS A 68 4.87 0.30 11.48
N GLY A 69 4.90 1.46 12.12
CA GLY A 69 6.12 2.16 12.50
C GLY A 69 6.35 2.02 14.01
N HIS A 70 7.35 2.73 14.52
CA HIS A 70 7.68 2.65 15.95
C HIS A 70 6.71 3.44 16.86
N LYS A 71 5.98 4.43 16.34
CA LYS A 71 5.00 5.23 17.12
C LYS A 71 3.59 4.65 17.04
N GLY A 72 3.24 3.96 15.96
CA GLY A 72 1.90 3.47 15.74
C GLY A 72 1.77 2.54 14.53
N ALA A 73 0.55 2.08 14.30
CA ALA A 73 0.18 1.25 13.18
C ALA A 73 -1.08 1.79 12.48
N GLY A 74 -1.33 1.29 11.28
CA GLY A 74 -2.45 1.71 10.45
C GLY A 74 -2.68 0.79 9.27
N THR A 75 -3.74 1.05 8.52
CA THR A 75 -4.08 0.32 7.31
C THR A 75 -3.82 1.19 6.09
N LEU A 76 -2.97 0.70 5.19
CA LEU A 76 -2.70 1.31 3.91
C LEU A 76 -3.74 0.87 2.89
N TYR A 77 -4.24 1.83 2.11
CA TYR A 77 -5.15 1.61 1.00
C TYR A 77 -4.52 2.14 -0.28
N PHE A 78 -4.40 1.26 -1.28
CA PHE A 78 -3.86 1.60 -2.58
C PHE A 78 -4.78 1.12 -3.70
N THR A 79 -5.21 2.05 -4.55
CA THR A 79 -6.00 1.75 -5.74
C THR A 79 -5.38 2.48 -6.92
N SER A 80 -5.06 1.73 -7.97
CA SER A 80 -4.53 2.27 -9.22
C SER A 80 -5.10 1.55 -10.42
N ILE A 81 -5.35 2.31 -11.49
CA ILE A 81 -5.88 1.80 -12.74
C ILE A 81 -5.02 2.25 -13.91
N ARG A 82 -4.99 1.47 -14.98
CA ARG A 82 -4.45 1.85 -16.28
C ARG A 82 -5.59 1.77 -17.29
N ARG A 83 -6.01 2.94 -17.78
CA ARG A 83 -7.19 3.06 -18.66
C ARG A 83 -7.00 2.38 -20.01
N GLU A 84 -5.79 2.42 -20.57
CA GLU A 84 -5.48 1.83 -21.89
C GLU A 84 -4.10 1.16 -21.89
N LYS A 85 -3.89 0.17 -22.78
CA LYS A 85 -2.58 -0.48 -22.93
C LYS A 85 -1.53 0.56 -23.37
N GLY A 86 -0.43 0.64 -22.62
CA GLY A 86 0.66 1.58 -22.89
C GLY A 86 0.57 2.92 -22.15
N GLN A 87 -0.58 3.24 -21.54
CA GLN A 87 -0.70 4.42 -20.67
C GLN A 87 -0.06 4.16 -19.30
N PRO A 88 0.39 5.21 -18.57
CA PRO A 88 0.82 5.07 -17.20
C PRO A 88 -0.34 4.65 -16.29
N PHE A 89 0.00 4.04 -15.15
CA PHE A 89 -0.96 3.78 -14.09
C PHE A 89 -1.33 5.10 -13.39
N GLU A 90 -2.63 5.33 -13.23
CA GLU A 90 -3.22 6.43 -12.47
C GLU A 90 -3.50 5.96 -11.04
N ILE A 91 -3.06 6.73 -10.04
CA ILE A 91 -3.31 6.42 -8.64
C ILE A 91 -4.62 7.11 -8.22
N LEU A 92 -5.66 6.30 -8.00
CA LEU A 92 -6.97 6.80 -7.56
C LEU A 92 -7.03 6.97 -6.04
N ARG A 93 -6.36 6.08 -5.30
CA ARG A 93 -6.32 6.10 -3.85
C ARG A 93 -4.92 5.71 -3.39
N PHE A 94 -4.32 6.54 -2.57
CA PHE A 94 -3.12 6.18 -1.83
C PHE A 94 -3.15 6.90 -0.50
N LYS A 95 -3.53 6.17 0.54
CA LYS A 95 -3.64 6.72 1.89
C LYS A 95 -3.40 5.68 2.96
N VAL A 96 -3.12 6.14 4.17
CA VAL A 96 -3.07 5.33 5.38
C VAL A 96 -4.03 5.90 6.40
N ILE A 97 -4.81 5.02 7.02
CA ILE A 97 -5.64 5.35 8.18
C ILE A 97 -4.94 4.74 9.38
N ALA A 98 -4.42 5.57 10.28
CA ALA A 98 -3.81 5.15 11.52
C ALA A 98 -4.86 4.64 12.51
N ASP A 99 -4.44 3.79 13.45
CA ASP A 99 -5.34 3.19 14.45
C ASP A 99 -5.94 4.22 15.42
N ASP A 100 -5.32 5.40 15.52
CA ASP A 100 -5.84 6.54 16.28
C ASP A 100 -6.85 7.40 15.51
N GLY A 101 -7.18 7.00 14.27
CA GLY A 101 -8.14 7.68 13.40
C GLY A 101 -7.54 8.76 12.51
N ARG A 102 -6.24 9.08 12.60
CA ARG A 102 -5.60 10.04 11.68
C ARG A 102 -5.49 9.45 10.28
N GLU A 103 -5.94 10.20 9.28
CA GLU A 103 -5.82 9.83 7.86
C GLU A 103 -4.70 10.63 7.20
N VAL A 104 -3.78 9.94 6.52
CA VAL A 104 -2.69 10.55 5.76
C VAL A 104 -2.83 10.17 4.29
N ASN A 105 -2.95 11.19 3.43
CA ASN A 105 -3.04 11.00 1.98
C ASN A 105 -1.64 11.10 1.37
N ILE A 106 -1.23 10.06 0.64
CA ILE A 106 0.12 9.88 0.08
C ILE A 106 0.11 10.16 -1.44
N ASN A 107 -1.06 10.45 -2.00
CA ASN A 107 -1.24 10.59 -3.45
C ASN A 107 -0.37 11.72 -4.02
N PRO A 108 0.58 11.45 -4.94
CA PRO A 108 1.44 12.48 -5.51
C PRO A 108 0.75 13.37 -6.56
N THR A 109 -0.52 13.11 -6.91
CA THR A 109 -1.20 13.76 -8.03
C THR A 109 -2.26 14.79 -7.62
N ARG A 110 -1.79 16.05 -7.66
CA ARG A 110 -2.41 17.39 -7.74
C ARG A 110 -3.27 17.91 -6.57
N PRO A 111 -2.81 18.92 -5.81
CA PRO A 111 -3.74 19.85 -5.17
C PRO A 111 -4.58 20.52 -6.27
N SER A 112 -5.87 20.63 -6.01
CA SER A 112 -6.85 21.29 -6.87
C SER A 112 -6.45 22.74 -7.17
#